data_AF-A0A3M0A0J7-F1
#
_entry.id   AF-A0A3M0A0J7-F1
#
_cell.length_a   1.000
_cell.length_b   1.000
_cell.length_c   1.000
_cell.angle_alpha   90.00
_cell.angle_beta   90.00
_cell.angle_gamma   90.00
#
_symmetry.space_group_name_H-M   'P 1'
#
loop_
_entity.id
_entity.type
_entity.pdbx_description
1 polymer ?
#
loop_
_entity_poly.entity_id
_entity_poly.type
_entity_poly.pdbx_seq_one_letter_code
_entity_poly.pdbx_strand_id
1 'polypeptide(L)'
;MTGGAIAIIVILMILGLGIMFLAFLMAPDNNSFSGALVGSGDLDLFKVSKERGIKKVLKYSMLTMGLLLFILSIVLRVVMQHIK
;
A
#
# COMPACT_ATOMS: atom_id res chain seq x y z
N MET A 1 1.99 2.72 28.70
CA MET A 1 2.30 2.11 27.38
C MET A 1 3.62 1.37 27.53
N THR A 2 3.66 0.07 27.24
CA THR A 2 4.90 -0.71 27.34
C THR A 2 5.88 -0.30 26.23
N GLY A 3 7.19 -0.42 26.48
CA GLY A 3 8.22 -0.11 25.49
C GLY A 3 8.05 -0.87 24.16
N GLY A 4 7.55 -2.11 24.22
CA GLY A 4 7.25 -2.92 23.04
C GLY A 4 6.12 -2.34 22.17
N ALA A 5 5.06 -1.79 22.77
CA ALA A 5 3.98 -1.14 22.01
C ALA A 5 4.46 0.13 21.30
N ILE A 6 5.35 0.90 21.95
CA ILE A 6 5.95 2.11 21.37
C ILE A 6 6.82 1.74 20.15
N ALA A 7 7.62 0.67 20.24
CA ALA A 7 8.44 0.20 19.12
C ALA A 7 7.59 -0.18 17.90
N ILE A 8 6.47 -0.89 18.10
CA ILE A 8 5.56 -1.27 17.01
C ILE A 8 4.92 -0.04 16.35
N ILE A 9 4.54 0.98 17.14
CA ILE A 9 4.01 2.24 16.62
C ILE A 9 5.03 2.97 15.74
N VAL A 10 6.29 3.03 16.17
CA VAL A 10 7.37 3.65 15.39
C VAL A 10 7.57 2.92 14.06
N ILE A 11 7.59 1.59 14.08
CA ILE A 11 7.71 0.77 12.86
C ILE A 11 6.53 1.02 11.91
N LEU A 12 5.30 1.10 12.43
CA LEU A 12 4.11 1.41 11.65
C LEU A 12 4.17 2.81 11.01
N MET A 13 4.68 3.81 11.73
CA MET A 13 4.87 5.16 11.17
C MET A 13 5.87 5.16 10.00
N ILE A 14 7.01 4.47 10.15
CA ILE A 14 8.03 4.38 9.10
C ILE A 14 7.47 3.66 7.87
N LEU A 15 6.73 2.57 8.06
CA LEU A 15 6.05 1.85 6.99
C LEU A 15 5.03 2.75 6.27
N GLY A 16 4.26 3.54 7.02
CA GLY A 16 3.30 4.50 6.45
C GLY A 16 3.99 5.54 5.55
N LEU A 17 5.10 6.12 6.00
CA LEU A 17 5.90 7.05 5.19
C LEU A 17 6.49 6.37 3.94
N GLY A 18 6.95 5.12 4.06
CA GLY A 18 7.44 4.33 2.93
C GLY A 18 6.35 4.05 1.88
N ILE A 19 5.15 3.70 2.31
CA ILE A 19 4.00 3.49 1.41
C ILE A 19 3.60 4.81 0.72
N MET A 20 3.61 5.92 1.46
CA MET A 20 3.33 7.24 0.88
C MET A 20 4.33 7.59 -0.22
N PHE A 21 5.63 7.33 0.00
CA PHE A 21 6.65 7.53 -1.01
C PHE A 21 6.45 6.65 -2.24
N LEU A 22 6.17 5.34 -2.04
CA LEU A 22 5.86 4.42 -3.15
C LEU A 22 4.59 4.84 -3.92
N ALA A 23 3.57 5.37 -3.24
CA ALA A 23 2.35 5.86 -3.87
C ALA A 23 2.64 7.05 -4.79
N PHE A 24 3.52 7.98 -4.39
CA PHE A 24 3.94 9.08 -5.24
C PHE A 24 4.74 8.60 -6.47
N LEU A 25 5.59 7.59 -6.32
CA LEU A 25 6.29 6.98 -7.46
C LEU A 25 5.33 6.28 -8.44
N MET A 26 4.16 5.85 -7.98
CA MET A 26 3.14 5.16 -8.79
C MET A 26 2.09 6.11 -9.40
N ALA A 27 2.07 7.38 -8.98
CA ALA A 27 1.15 8.41 -9.45
C ALA A 27 1.14 8.69 -10.97
N PRO A 28 2.25 8.56 -11.75
CA PRO A 28 2.25 8.90 -13.17
C PRO A 28 1.37 8.00 -14.06
N ASP A 29 1.02 6.79 -13.60
CA ASP A 29 0.25 5.80 -14.36
C ASP A 29 -1.23 5.70 -13.94
N ASN A 30 -1.64 6.44 -12.91
CA ASN A 30 -3.06 6.55 -12.58
C ASN A 30 -3.71 7.45 -13.61
N ASN A 31 -4.33 6.86 -14.64
CA ASN A 31 -5.18 7.55 -15.60
C ASN A 31 -6.15 8.47 -14.86
N SER A 32 -5.78 9.75 -14.81
CA SER A 32 -6.40 10.80 -14.01
C SER A 32 -7.90 10.79 -14.21
N PHE A 33 -8.65 10.56 -13.13
CA PHE A 33 -10.05 10.92 -12.82
C PHE A 33 -11.13 10.83 -13.93
N SER A 34 -10.87 11.34 -15.13
CA SER A 34 -11.66 11.27 -16.36
C SER A 34 -11.90 9.86 -16.89
N GLY A 35 -10.99 8.89 -16.65
CA GLY A 35 -11.17 7.49 -17.09
C GLY A 35 -12.16 6.69 -16.24
N ALA A 36 -12.31 7.04 -14.96
CA ALA A 36 -13.23 6.39 -14.03
C ALA A 36 -14.68 6.93 -14.15
N LEU A 37 -14.84 8.20 -14.55
CA LEU A 37 -16.14 8.86 -14.67
C LEU A 37 -16.83 8.57 -16.02
N VAL A 38 -16.08 8.51 -17.11
CA VAL A 38 -16.64 8.33 -18.47
C VAL A 38 -16.73 6.85 -18.87
N GLY A 39 -16.05 5.96 -18.15
CA GLY A 39 -15.90 4.57 -18.57
C GLY A 39 -15.11 4.53 -19.89
N SER A 40 -13.82 4.26 -19.84
CA SER A 40 -13.03 4.13 -21.08
C SER A 40 -13.65 3.04 -21.96
N GLY A 41 -14.29 3.45 -23.06
CA GLY A 41 -14.99 2.58 -24.02
C GLY A 41 -14.08 1.59 -24.76
N ASP A 42 -12.77 1.72 -24.56
CA ASP A 42 -11.74 0.74 -24.91
C ASP A 42 -10.85 0.50 -23.67
N LEU A 43 -11.45 -0.05 -22.60
CA LEU A 43 -10.64 -0.84 -21.68
C LEU A 43 -10.10 -1.97 -22.52
N ASP A 44 -8.83 -1.86 -22.86
CA ASP A 44 -8.00 -2.85 -23.54
C ASP A 44 -7.86 -4.07 -22.59
N LEU A 45 -9.00 -4.71 -22.23
CA LEU A 45 -9.17 -5.83 -21.30
C LEU A 45 -8.47 -7.09 -21.81
N PHE A 46 -8.14 -7.09 -23.10
CA PHE A 46 -7.32 -8.09 -23.77
C PHE A 46 -5.94 -7.56 -24.18
N LYS A 47 -5.58 -6.32 -23.78
CA LYS A 47 -4.18 -5.93 -23.73
C LYS A 47 -3.55 -6.75 -22.64
N VAL A 48 -2.98 -7.87 -23.05
CA VAL A 48 -1.95 -8.55 -22.29
C VAL A 48 -0.70 -7.66 -22.34
N SER A 49 -0.81 -6.45 -21.81
CA SER A 49 0.33 -5.65 -21.42
C SER A 49 0.92 -6.38 -20.24
N LYS A 50 1.86 -7.29 -20.52
CA LYS A 50 2.71 -7.84 -19.48
C LYS A 50 3.34 -6.63 -18.79
N GLU A 51 2.83 -6.25 -17.62
CA GLU A 51 3.48 -5.27 -16.75
C GLU A 51 4.93 -5.74 -16.58
N ARG A 52 5.87 -4.97 -17.15
CA ARG A 52 7.28 -5.33 -17.26
C ARG A 52 8.14 -4.27 -16.58
N GLY A 53 9.24 -4.71 -15.99
CA GLY A 53 10.21 -3.85 -15.33
C GLY A 53 9.76 -3.33 -13.96
N ILE A 54 10.11 -2.08 -13.68
CA ILE A 54 10.01 -1.43 -12.36
C ILE A 54 8.55 -1.30 -11.90
N LYS A 55 7.60 -1.07 -12.82
CA LYS A 55 6.17 -0.92 -12.50
C LYS A 55 5.56 -2.15 -11.83
N LYS A 56 5.96 -3.36 -12.28
CA LYS A 56 5.53 -4.62 -11.67
C LYS A 56 6.05 -4.71 -10.22
N VAL A 57 7.34 -4.38 -10.02
CA VAL A 57 7.95 -4.42 -8.69
C VAL A 57 7.29 -3.41 -7.74
N LEU A 58 7.04 -2.19 -8.18
CA LEU A 58 6.35 -1.16 -7.39
C LEU A 58 4.94 -1.61 -6.97
N LYS A 59 4.17 -2.21 -7.89
CA LYS A 59 2.84 -2.73 -7.60
C LYS A 59 2.86 -3.84 -6.54
N TYR A 60 3.72 -4.84 -6.71
CA TYR A 60 3.84 -5.90 -5.71
C TYR A 60 4.41 -5.36 -4.39
N SER A 61 5.33 -4.40 -4.42
CA SER A 61 5.87 -3.75 -3.23
C SER A 61 4.79 -2.96 -2.47
N MET A 62 3.89 -2.27 -3.18
CA MET A 62 2.80 -1.54 -2.56
C MET A 62 1.79 -2.50 -1.92
N LEU A 63 1.48 -3.60 -2.60
CA LEU A 63 0.60 -4.65 -2.06
C LEU A 63 1.21 -5.33 -0.84
N THR A 64 2.50 -5.70 -0.87
CA THR A 64 3.16 -6.36 0.26
C THR A 64 3.33 -5.42 1.44
N MET A 65 3.74 -4.17 1.24
CA MET A 65 3.84 -3.18 2.33
C MET A 65 2.48 -2.87 2.96
N GLY A 66 1.42 -2.73 2.14
CA GLY A 66 0.06 -2.52 2.65
C GLY A 66 -0.44 -3.70 3.49
N LEU A 67 -0.22 -4.93 3.01
CA LEU A 67 -0.58 -6.14 3.76
C LEU A 67 0.21 -6.26 5.07
N LEU A 68 1.50 -5.93 5.04
CA LEU A 68 2.36 -5.95 6.23
C LEU A 68 1.92 -4.91 7.27
N LEU A 69 1.56 -3.69 6.82
CA LEU A 69 0.99 -2.65 7.68
C LEU A 69 -0.31 -3.12 8.34
N PHE A 70 -1.18 -3.76 7.57
CA PHE A 70 -2.45 -4.29 8.08
C PHE A 70 -2.25 -5.35 9.17
N ILE A 71 -1.36 -6.33 8.92
CA ILE A 71 -1.04 -7.37 9.91
C ILE A 71 -0.46 -6.76 11.19
N LEU A 72 0.53 -5.86 11.07
CA LEU A 72 1.13 -5.20 12.23
C LEU A 72 0.13 -4.36 13.02
N SER A 73 -0.84 -3.73 12.35
CA SER A 73 -1.91 -2.97 13.02
C SER A 73 -2.82 -3.89 13.86
N ILE A 74 -3.16 -5.07 13.34
CA ILE A 74 -3.91 -6.08 14.10
C ILE A 74 -3.09 -6.57 15.30
N VAL A 75 -1.80 -6.86 15.11
CA VAL A 75 -0.91 -7.27 16.19
C VAL A 75 -0.86 -6.20 17.29
N LEU A 76 -0.69 -4.93 16.92
CA LEU A 76 -0.73 -3.82 17.87
C LEU A 76 -2.05 -3.77 18.64
N ARG A 77 -3.19 -3.98 17.95
CA ARG A 77 -4.51 -3.99 18.57
C ARG A 77 -4.66 -5.11 19.61
N VAL A 78 -4.22 -6.32 19.27
CA VAL A 78 -4.25 -7.47 20.18
C VAL A 78 -3.33 -7.25 21.38
N VAL A 79 -2.10 -6.77 21.15
CA VAL A 79 -1.13 -6.45 22.22
C VAL A 79 -1.67 -5.36 23.15
N MET A 80 -2.26 -4.29 22.61
CA MET A 80 -2.87 -3.22 23.41
C MET A 80 -4.07 -3.71 24.23
N GLN A 81 -4.85 -4.65 23.71
CA GLN A 81 -5.99 -5.22 24.43
C GLN A 81 -5.54 -6.09 25.61
N HIS A 82 -4.43 -6.81 25.50
CA HIS A 82 -3.84 -7.59 26.60
C HIS A 82 -3.12 -6.73 27.65
N ILE A 83 -2.78 -5.48 27.33
CA ILE A 83 -2.09 -4.54 28.24
C ILE A 83 -3.09 -3.68 29.05
N LYS A 84 -4.40 -3.76 28.75
CA LYS A 84 -5.44 -3.27 29.66
C LYS A 84 -5.40 -4.06 30.96
#